data_AF-A0A4U0NN29-F1
#
_entry.id   AF-A0A4U0NN29-F1
#
_cell.length_a   1.000
_cell.length_b   1.000
_cell.length_c   1.000
_cell.angle_alpha   90.00
_cell.angle_beta   90.00
_cell.angle_gamma   90.00
#
_symmetry.space_group_name_H-M   'P 1'
#
loop_
_entity.id
_entity.type
_entity.pdbx_description
1 polymer ?
#
loop_
_entity_poly.entity_id
_entity_poly.type
_entity_poly.pdbx_seq_one_letter_code
_entity_poly.pdbx_strand_id
1 'polypeptide(L)'
;MSKLKLPGKKQTDVQLMQTAEQIYSKMTAESTLFAAPVPALTILEAALTAFRNSATEAAYRDTRAIMIRKQKRQELEYVLKELSKYVDTVANGDGTVVLAAGFSLQKSNESYSGLVPKAQRPLAEPGQIGSGRVQIKTTSWTGARMYEFQYRIKGSTDAWTSQLSSKSSCVLEGLETFKEYEFRVTYIGINPTANYSDSTSSYVL
;
A
#
# COMPACT_ATOMS: atom_id res chain seq x y z
N MET A 1 13.84 -10.26 3.32
CA MET A 1 12.82 -9.61 2.46
C MET A 1 13.52 -8.47 1.74
N SER A 2 13.66 -8.55 0.42
CA SER A 2 14.34 -7.52 -0.39
C SER A 2 13.71 -6.14 -0.15
N LYS A 3 14.56 -5.13 0.08
CA LYS A 3 14.17 -3.73 0.28
C LYS A 3 14.33 -2.92 -1.01
N LEU A 4 14.53 -3.57 -2.15
CA LEU A 4 14.78 -2.90 -3.42
C LEU A 4 13.48 -2.63 -4.16
N LYS A 5 13.30 -1.39 -4.61
CA LYS A 5 12.15 -0.99 -5.44
C LYS A 5 12.44 -1.26 -6.91
N LEU A 6 11.73 -2.22 -7.50
CA LEU A 6 11.81 -2.49 -8.93
C LEU A 6 11.30 -1.28 -9.75
N PRO A 7 11.90 -0.99 -10.92
CA PRO A 7 11.32 -0.05 -11.87
C PRO A 7 9.93 -0.54 -12.27
N GLY A 8 8.92 0.25 -11.94
CA GLY A 8 7.51 -0.14 -11.99
C GLY A 8 6.80 0.33 -13.25
N LYS A 9 5.65 -0.32 -13.53
CA LYS A 9 4.70 -0.09 -14.64
C LYS A 9 4.19 1.36 -14.82
N LYS A 10 4.56 2.29 -13.93
CA LYS A 10 4.14 3.70 -13.90
C LYS A 10 5.21 4.68 -14.43
N GLN A 11 6.41 4.23 -14.79
CA GLN A 11 7.44 5.10 -15.36
C GLN A 11 7.16 5.43 -16.83
N THR A 12 7.32 6.69 -17.23
CA THR A 12 7.33 7.07 -18.66
C THR A 12 8.56 6.47 -19.37
N ASP A 13 8.55 6.41 -20.70
CA ASP A 13 9.69 5.90 -21.47
C ASP A 13 10.99 6.66 -21.13
N VAL A 14 10.90 7.99 -21.01
CA VAL A 14 12.03 8.85 -20.61
C VAL A 14 12.52 8.52 -19.20
N GLN A 15 11.61 8.38 -18.24
CA GLN A 15 11.98 8.04 -16.86
C GLN A 15 12.66 6.66 -16.77
N LEU A 16 12.20 5.69 -17.56
CA LEU A 16 12.80 4.36 -17.61
C LEU A 16 14.22 4.42 -18.18
N MET A 17 14.45 5.19 -19.25
CA MET A 17 15.79 5.39 -19.82
C MET A 17 16.74 6.05 -18.82
N GLN A 18 16.30 7.14 -18.19
CA GLN A 18 17.09 7.84 -17.16
C GLN A 18 17.43 6.93 -15.98
N THR A 19 16.48 6.11 -15.53
CA THR A 19 16.71 5.14 -14.45
C THR A 19 17.76 4.11 -14.86
N ALA A 20 17.66 3.55 -16.08
CA ALA A 20 18.60 2.57 -16.58
C ALA A 20 20.01 3.15 -16.77
N GLU A 21 20.13 4.38 -17.27
CA GLU A 21 21.39 5.12 -17.39
C GLU A 21 22.05 5.36 -16.03
N GLN A 22 21.25 5.79 -15.05
CA GLN A 22 21.73 6.02 -13.69
C GLN A 22 22.26 4.73 -13.07
N ILE A 23 21.53 3.61 -13.20
CA ILE A 23 21.97 2.30 -12.71
C ILE A 23 23.26 1.87 -13.40
N TYR A 24 23.34 2.00 -14.72
CA TYR A 24 24.55 1.68 -15.48
C TYR A 24 25.76 2.49 -15.00
N SER A 25 25.62 3.82 -14.90
CA SER A 25 26.70 4.71 -14.46
C SER A 25 27.16 4.40 -13.02
N LYS A 26 26.21 4.16 -12.12
CA LYS A 26 26.48 3.87 -10.70
C LYS A 26 27.13 2.51 -10.50
N MET A 27 26.61 1.45 -11.13
CA MET A 27 27.21 0.12 -11.06
C MET A 27 28.60 0.06 -11.69
N THR A 28 28.84 0.84 -12.75
CA THR A 28 30.17 0.95 -13.39
C THR A 28 31.17 1.65 -12.48
N ALA A 29 30.74 2.71 -11.77
CA ALA A 29 31.60 3.40 -10.81
C ALA A 29 31.98 2.50 -9.62
N GLU A 30 31.05 1.65 -9.17
CA GLU A 30 31.22 0.75 -8.02
C GLU A 30 31.65 -0.67 -8.43
N SER A 31 32.63 -0.77 -9.33
CA SER A 31 33.13 -2.05 -9.87
C SER A 31 33.68 -3.02 -8.80
N THR A 32 34.11 -2.51 -7.65
CA THR A 32 34.57 -3.33 -6.51
C THR A 32 33.42 -4.04 -5.79
N LEU A 33 32.26 -3.40 -5.69
CA LEU A 33 31.04 -3.99 -5.11
C LEU A 33 30.33 -4.90 -6.12
N PHE A 34 30.41 -4.57 -7.42
CA PHE A 34 29.74 -5.30 -8.50
C PHE A 34 30.73 -5.92 -9.48
N ALA A 35 31.61 -6.80 -8.99
CA ALA A 35 32.68 -7.38 -9.79
C ALA A 35 32.21 -8.29 -10.95
N ALA A 36 31.08 -8.99 -10.79
CA ALA A 36 30.53 -9.89 -11.80
C ALA A 36 28.99 -9.75 -11.88
N PRO A 37 28.47 -8.63 -12.42
CA PRO A 37 27.04 -8.39 -12.48
C PRO A 37 26.37 -9.39 -13.40
N VAL A 38 25.27 -9.97 -12.93
CA VAL A 38 24.43 -10.89 -13.69
C VAL A 38 23.05 -10.27 -13.85
N PRO A 39 22.59 -9.97 -15.08
CA PRO A 39 23.29 -10.01 -16.37
C PRO A 39 24.43 -8.98 -16.48
N ALA A 40 25.36 -9.19 -17.41
CA ALA A 40 26.49 -8.27 -17.63
C ALA A 40 26.00 -6.86 -17.97
N LEU A 41 26.75 -5.82 -17.56
CA LEU A 41 26.39 -4.41 -17.83
C LEU A 41 26.32 -4.10 -19.33
N THR A 42 27.05 -4.83 -20.16
CA THR A 42 26.98 -4.73 -21.64
C THR A 42 25.59 -5.12 -22.18
N ILE A 43 24.89 -6.05 -21.52
CA ILE A 43 23.52 -6.44 -21.87
C ILE A 43 22.55 -5.29 -21.52
N LEU A 44 22.77 -4.61 -20.40
CA LEU A 44 21.98 -3.43 -20.02
C LEU A 44 22.19 -2.29 -21.02
N GLU A 45 23.43 -2.01 -21.41
CA GLU A 45 23.77 -0.97 -22.39
C GLU A 45 23.15 -1.26 -23.77
N ALA A 46 23.21 -2.52 -24.23
CA ALA A 46 22.58 -2.94 -25.47
C ALA A 46 21.05 -2.80 -25.43
N ALA A 47 20.41 -3.22 -24.33
CA ALA A 47 18.97 -3.07 -24.14
C ALA A 47 18.53 -1.61 -24.07
N LEU A 48 19.30 -0.76 -23.39
CA LEU A 48 19.08 0.70 -23.33
C LEU A 48 19.13 1.32 -24.73
N THR A 49 20.18 1.01 -25.50
CA THR A 49 20.37 1.53 -26.86
C THR A 49 19.24 1.07 -27.79
N ALA A 50 18.87 -0.21 -27.74
CA ALA A 50 17.76 -0.75 -28.52
C ALA A 50 16.43 -0.07 -28.17
N PHE A 51 16.18 0.20 -26.87
CA PHE A 51 14.98 0.89 -26.44
C PHE A 51 14.95 2.36 -26.90
N ARG A 52 16.06 3.10 -26.75
CA ARG A 52 16.18 4.47 -27.25
C ARG A 52 15.90 4.56 -28.75
N ASN A 53 16.52 3.71 -29.56
CA ASN A 53 16.31 3.68 -31.01
C ASN A 53 14.85 3.39 -31.35
N SER A 54 14.24 2.39 -30.70
CA SER A 54 12.83 2.07 -30.93
C SER A 54 11.87 3.19 -30.50
N ALA A 55 12.22 3.99 -29.51
CA ALA A 55 11.43 5.14 -29.08
C ALA A 55 11.47 6.28 -30.10
N THR A 56 12.64 6.53 -30.72
CA THR A 56 12.79 7.49 -31.82
C THR A 56 11.98 7.08 -33.04
N GLU A 57 12.07 5.81 -33.46
CA GLU A 57 11.29 5.30 -34.60
C GLU A 57 9.77 5.37 -34.37
N ALA A 58 9.33 5.09 -33.14
CA ALA A 58 7.91 5.17 -32.77
C ALA A 58 7.36 6.61 -32.71
N ALA A 59 8.21 7.65 -32.83
CA ALA A 59 7.78 9.05 -32.83
C ALA A 59 6.83 9.35 -34.01
N TYR A 60 7.01 8.66 -35.14
CA TYR A 60 6.17 8.80 -36.34
C TYR A 60 4.83 8.05 -36.25
N ARG A 61 4.53 7.42 -35.11
CA ARG A 61 3.26 6.73 -34.81
C ARG A 61 2.90 5.57 -35.75
N ASP A 62 3.89 4.96 -36.41
CA ASP A 62 3.69 3.69 -37.09
C ASP A 62 3.34 2.60 -36.06
N THR A 63 2.27 1.85 -36.32
CA THR A 63 1.79 0.76 -35.46
C THR A 63 2.89 -0.29 -35.24
N ARG A 64 3.68 -0.59 -36.28
CA ARG A 64 4.80 -1.54 -36.17
C ARG A 64 5.90 -1.00 -35.24
N ALA A 65 6.28 0.27 -35.40
CA ALA A 65 7.28 0.91 -34.55
C ALA A 65 6.84 1.00 -33.09
N ILE A 66 5.55 1.27 -32.83
CA ILE A 66 4.96 1.27 -31.48
C ILE A 66 5.05 -0.12 -30.84
N MET A 67 4.73 -1.18 -31.59
CA MET A 67 4.85 -2.56 -31.09
C MET A 67 6.30 -2.93 -30.77
N ILE A 68 7.25 -2.58 -31.64
CA ILE A 68 8.68 -2.80 -31.41
C ILE A 68 9.15 -2.05 -30.16
N ARG A 69 8.76 -0.78 -29.98
CA ARG A 69 9.07 -0.01 -28.78
C ARG A 69 8.55 -0.69 -27.51
N LYS A 70 7.32 -1.19 -27.54
CA LYS A 70 6.73 -1.90 -26.39
C LYS A 70 7.49 -3.18 -26.06
N GLN A 71 7.93 -3.93 -27.08
CA GLN A 71 8.77 -5.11 -26.89
C GLN A 71 10.13 -4.74 -26.28
N LYS A 72 10.82 -3.73 -26.83
CA LYS A 72 12.11 -3.28 -26.31
C LYS A 72 12.02 -2.70 -24.91
N ARG A 73 10.91 -2.06 -24.57
CA ARG A 73 10.60 -1.64 -23.20
C ARG A 73 10.56 -2.83 -22.25
N GLN A 74 9.86 -3.91 -22.63
CA GLN A 74 9.76 -5.11 -21.81
C GLN A 74 11.12 -5.82 -21.64
N GLU A 75 11.94 -5.85 -22.68
CA GLU A 75 13.31 -6.38 -22.62
C GLU A 75 14.17 -5.57 -21.63
N LEU A 76 14.13 -4.24 -21.69
CA LEU A 76 14.87 -3.39 -20.74
C LEU A 76 14.36 -3.57 -19.29
N GLU A 77 13.05 -3.58 -19.08
CA GLU A 77 12.45 -3.85 -17.76
C GLU A 77 12.84 -5.23 -17.22
N TYR A 78 12.97 -6.24 -18.09
CA TYR A 78 13.43 -7.57 -17.72
C TYR A 78 14.89 -7.56 -17.26
N VAL A 79 15.79 -6.94 -18.04
CA VAL A 79 17.22 -6.82 -17.69
C VAL A 79 17.40 -6.09 -16.36
N LEU A 80 16.68 -4.98 -16.15
CA LEU A 80 16.72 -4.24 -14.88
C LEU A 80 16.22 -5.08 -13.70
N LYS A 81 15.21 -5.93 -13.89
CA LYS A 81 14.72 -6.86 -12.86
C LYS A 81 15.76 -7.93 -12.53
N GLU A 82 16.40 -8.52 -13.53
CA GLU A 82 17.47 -9.50 -13.25
C GLU A 82 18.65 -8.85 -12.52
N LEU A 83 19.08 -7.66 -12.94
CA LEU A 83 20.12 -6.90 -12.24
C LEU A 83 19.73 -6.57 -10.80
N SER A 84 18.47 -6.22 -10.56
CA SER A 84 18.00 -5.95 -9.21
C SER A 84 18.11 -7.17 -8.28
N LYS A 85 17.87 -8.37 -8.80
CA LYS A 85 18.04 -9.62 -8.02
C LYS A 85 19.50 -9.82 -7.67
N TYR A 86 20.41 -9.59 -8.61
CA TYR A 86 21.84 -9.63 -8.34
C TYR A 86 22.24 -8.62 -7.27
N VAL A 87 21.83 -7.35 -7.40
CA VAL A 87 22.11 -6.32 -6.39
C VAL A 87 21.54 -6.71 -5.02
N ASP A 88 20.34 -7.30 -4.97
CA ASP A 88 19.77 -7.80 -3.73
C ASP A 88 20.60 -8.90 -3.08
N THR A 89 21.18 -9.82 -3.88
CA THR A 89 22.07 -10.87 -3.35
C THR A 89 23.38 -10.30 -2.80
N VAL A 90 23.94 -9.28 -3.46
CA VAL A 90 25.17 -8.61 -3.00
C VAL A 90 24.90 -7.75 -1.78
N ALA A 91 23.77 -7.03 -1.76
CA ALA A 91 23.39 -6.16 -0.67
C ALA A 91 23.07 -6.91 0.63
N ASN A 92 22.52 -8.12 0.55
CA ASN A 92 22.14 -8.93 1.72
C ASN A 92 21.35 -8.15 2.79
N GLY A 93 20.49 -7.21 2.35
CA GLY A 93 19.70 -6.35 3.23
C GLY A 93 20.35 -5.01 3.63
N ASP A 94 21.59 -4.75 3.21
CA ASP A 94 22.25 -3.45 3.33
C ASP A 94 21.70 -2.46 2.30
N GLY A 95 21.00 -1.45 2.79
CA GLY A 95 20.41 -0.43 1.94
C GLY A 95 21.45 0.46 1.25
N THR A 96 22.67 0.56 1.78
CA THR A 96 23.74 1.38 1.20
C THR A 96 24.24 0.80 -0.12
N VAL A 97 24.38 -0.53 -0.20
CA VAL A 97 24.76 -1.25 -1.42
C VAL A 97 23.68 -1.11 -2.50
N VAL A 98 22.40 -1.16 -2.12
CA VAL A 98 21.28 -0.94 -3.05
C VAL A 98 21.31 0.48 -3.64
N LEU A 99 21.58 1.49 -2.80
CA LEU A 99 21.72 2.88 -3.25
C LEU A 99 22.98 3.10 -4.10
N ALA A 100 24.08 2.41 -3.76
CA ALA A 100 25.33 2.46 -4.52
C ALA A 100 25.15 1.90 -5.94
N ALA A 101 24.30 0.88 -6.12
CA ALA A 101 23.90 0.38 -7.44
C ALA A 101 22.99 1.34 -8.24
N GLY A 102 22.50 2.42 -7.63
CA GLY A 102 21.54 3.36 -8.23
C GLY A 102 20.08 2.92 -8.15
N PHE A 103 19.77 1.84 -7.42
CA PHE A 103 18.40 1.44 -7.15
C PHE A 103 17.80 2.24 -5.98
N SER A 104 16.48 2.39 -5.98
CA SER A 104 15.77 3.04 -4.87
C SER A 104 15.39 2.03 -3.79
N LEU A 105 15.45 2.45 -2.53
CA LEU A 105 14.89 1.66 -1.43
C LEU A 105 13.37 1.71 -1.45
N GLN A 106 12.76 0.54 -1.29
CA GLN A 106 11.35 0.40 -1.02
C GLN A 106 11.09 0.90 0.40
N LYS A 107 10.17 1.86 0.52
CA LYS A 107 9.68 2.30 1.82
C LYS A 107 9.08 1.10 2.55
N SER A 108 9.54 0.81 3.77
CA SER A 108 8.84 -0.12 4.65
C SER A 108 7.46 0.46 4.94
N ASN A 109 6.41 -0.27 4.59
CA ASN A 109 5.07 0.04 5.09
C ASN A 109 5.02 -0.35 6.56
N GLU A 110 5.59 0.49 7.41
CA GLU A 110 5.48 0.31 8.85
C GLU A 110 4.03 0.61 9.25
N SER A 111 3.38 -0.41 9.83
CA SER A 111 2.10 -0.21 10.50
C SER A 111 2.33 0.70 11.70
N TYR A 112 1.39 1.59 11.99
CA TYR A 112 1.47 2.45 13.18
C TYR A 112 1.58 1.59 14.44
N SER A 113 2.67 1.76 15.19
CA SER A 113 2.98 1.01 16.42
C SER A 113 2.78 1.82 17.70
N GLY A 114 2.31 3.07 17.59
CA GLY A 114 2.05 3.93 18.74
C GLY A 114 0.77 3.56 19.49
N LEU A 115 0.46 4.35 20.51
CA LEU A 115 -0.78 4.21 21.28
C LEU A 115 -2.00 4.48 20.41
N VAL A 116 -3.04 3.65 20.57
CA VAL A 116 -4.31 3.87 19.90
C VAL A 116 -4.96 5.13 20.47
N PRO A 117 -5.25 6.16 19.63
CA PRO A 117 -5.91 7.37 20.11
C PRO A 117 -7.36 7.05 20.50
N LYS A 118 -7.94 7.89 21.36
CA LYS A 118 -9.36 7.79 21.71
C LYS A 118 -10.21 7.92 20.45
N ALA A 119 -11.11 6.97 20.24
CA ALA A 119 -11.98 7.01 19.07
C ALA A 119 -12.97 8.20 19.15
N GLN A 120 -13.34 8.74 17.99
CA GLN A 120 -14.33 9.82 17.94
C GLN A 120 -15.72 9.28 18.20
N ARG A 121 -16.57 10.12 18.80
CA ARG A 121 -17.97 9.80 19.10
C ARG A 121 -18.67 9.29 17.84
N PRO A 122 -19.28 8.09 17.87
CA PRO A 122 -19.89 7.52 16.69
C PRO A 122 -21.22 8.21 16.39
N LEU A 123 -21.54 8.30 15.10
CA LEU A 123 -22.84 8.69 14.58
C LEU A 123 -23.68 7.43 14.36
N ALA A 124 -24.87 7.37 14.94
CA ALA A 124 -25.80 6.25 14.81
C ALA A 124 -27.03 6.70 14.00
N GLU A 125 -27.13 6.19 12.78
CA GLU A 125 -28.23 6.45 11.84
C GLU A 125 -29.19 5.25 11.86
N PRO A 126 -30.43 5.41 12.37
CA PRO A 126 -31.40 4.32 12.35
C PRO A 126 -31.82 3.97 10.92
N GLY A 127 -32.09 2.69 10.69
CA GLY A 127 -32.62 2.18 9.44
C GLY A 127 -34.09 2.53 9.21
N GLN A 128 -34.71 1.84 8.26
CA GLN A 128 -36.15 1.97 8.01
C GLN A 128 -36.96 1.48 9.21
N ILE A 129 -38.17 2.01 9.39
CA ILE A 129 -39.07 1.61 10.47
C ILE A 129 -39.35 0.10 10.38
N GLY A 130 -39.26 -0.60 11.50
CA GLY A 130 -39.43 -2.05 11.62
C GLY A 130 -38.21 -2.87 11.19
N SER A 131 -37.11 -2.23 10.77
CA SER A 131 -35.94 -2.97 10.26
C SER A 131 -35.09 -3.57 11.36
N GLY A 132 -35.08 -2.97 12.56
CA GLY A 132 -34.18 -3.40 13.64
C GLY A 132 -32.71 -3.19 13.28
N ARG A 133 -32.41 -2.21 12.43
CA ARG A 133 -31.06 -1.91 11.93
C ARG A 133 -30.62 -0.52 12.32
N VAL A 134 -29.33 -0.40 12.65
CA VAL A 134 -28.68 0.91 12.87
C VAL A 134 -27.33 0.89 12.16
N GLN A 135 -27.11 1.90 11.32
CA GLN A 135 -25.81 2.15 10.72
C GLN A 135 -24.99 3.04 11.65
N ILE A 136 -23.84 2.54 12.08
CA ILE A 136 -22.91 3.28 12.92
C ILE A 136 -21.71 3.69 12.09
N LYS A 137 -21.30 4.95 12.22
CA LYS A 137 -20.13 5.53 11.56
C LYS A 137 -19.23 6.20 12.59
N THR A 138 -17.93 6.10 12.41
CA THR A 138 -16.92 6.88 13.13
C THR A 138 -15.89 7.42 12.15
N THR A 139 -15.06 8.34 12.62
CA THR A 139 -13.97 8.90 11.84
C THR A 139 -12.89 7.84 11.64
N SER A 140 -12.44 7.66 10.40
CA SER A 140 -11.38 6.71 10.09
C SER A 140 -10.03 7.17 10.65
N TRP A 141 -9.26 6.23 11.19
CA TRP A 141 -7.89 6.47 11.62
C TRP A 141 -6.92 5.59 10.83
N THR A 142 -5.85 6.19 10.27
CA THR A 142 -4.87 5.50 9.42
C THR A 142 -4.16 4.34 10.12
N GLY A 143 -4.02 4.40 11.45
CA GLY A 143 -3.43 3.32 12.26
C GLY A 143 -4.39 2.18 12.61
N ALA A 144 -5.69 2.32 12.31
CA ALA A 144 -6.68 1.29 12.63
C ALA A 144 -6.58 0.14 11.62
N ARG A 145 -6.43 -1.08 12.13
CA ARG A 145 -6.59 -2.33 11.37
C ARG A 145 -8.03 -2.80 11.35
N MET A 146 -8.73 -2.62 12.46
CA MET A 146 -10.14 -2.95 12.65
C MET A 146 -10.80 -1.90 13.55
N TYR A 147 -12.12 -1.90 13.55
CA TYR A 147 -12.97 -1.09 14.42
C TYR A 147 -13.85 -2.05 15.20
N GLU A 148 -13.94 -1.86 16.51
CA GLU A 148 -14.88 -2.59 17.36
C GLU A 148 -16.01 -1.65 17.74
N PHE A 149 -17.20 -1.94 17.23
CA PHE A 149 -18.43 -1.24 17.56
C PHE A 149 -19.12 -2.00 18.69
N GLN A 150 -19.43 -1.30 19.77
CA GLN A 150 -20.14 -1.85 20.91
C GLN A 150 -21.49 -1.20 21.09
N TYR A 151 -22.49 -2.01 21.44
CA TYR A 151 -23.86 -1.57 21.66
C TYR A 151 -24.52 -2.29 22.83
N ARG A 152 -25.48 -1.60 23.46
CA ARG A 152 -26.37 -2.16 24.50
C ARG A 152 -27.65 -1.33 24.60
N ILE A 153 -28.69 -1.86 25.23
CA ILE A 153 -29.90 -1.10 25.54
C ILE A 153 -29.55 0.01 26.55
N LYS A 154 -30.01 1.22 26.30
CA LYS A 154 -29.74 2.38 27.15
C LYS A 154 -30.31 2.16 28.56
N GLY A 155 -29.48 2.44 29.56
CA GLY A 155 -29.83 2.22 30.97
C GLY A 155 -29.79 0.75 31.42
N SER A 156 -29.47 -0.19 30.54
CA SER A 156 -29.23 -1.58 30.95
C SER A 156 -27.90 -1.74 31.69
N THR A 157 -27.86 -2.68 32.63
CA THR A 157 -26.64 -3.16 33.30
C THR A 157 -25.96 -4.30 32.55
N ASP A 158 -26.53 -4.73 31.42
CA ASP A 158 -25.99 -5.79 30.58
C ASP A 158 -24.60 -5.43 30.04
N ALA A 159 -23.82 -6.48 29.75
CA ALA A 159 -22.56 -6.36 29.06
C ALA A 159 -22.74 -5.79 27.65
N TRP A 160 -21.75 -5.02 27.19
CA TRP A 160 -21.72 -4.50 25.83
C TRP A 160 -21.57 -5.62 24.81
N THR A 161 -22.44 -5.65 23.80
CA THR A 161 -22.28 -6.55 22.66
C THR A 161 -21.33 -5.92 21.65
N SER A 162 -20.39 -6.69 21.12
CA SER A 162 -19.32 -6.19 20.23
C SER A 162 -19.49 -6.72 18.81
N GLN A 163 -19.30 -5.85 17.82
CA GLN A 163 -19.26 -6.17 16.40
C GLN A 163 -18.02 -5.56 15.76
N LEU A 164 -17.22 -6.41 15.12
CA LEU A 164 -15.99 -6.00 14.44
C LEU A 164 -16.26 -5.61 12.99
N SER A 165 -15.58 -4.56 12.52
CA SER A 165 -15.60 -4.12 11.12
C SER A 165 -14.20 -3.70 10.68
N SER A 166 -13.84 -3.98 9.43
CA SER A 166 -12.62 -3.47 8.80
C SER A 166 -12.77 -2.02 8.32
N LYS A 167 -14.00 -1.49 8.30
CA LYS A 167 -14.32 -0.12 7.89
C LYS A 167 -14.68 0.71 9.11
N SER A 168 -14.53 2.04 9.00
CA SER A 168 -15.01 2.99 10.02
C SER A 168 -16.54 3.12 10.07
N SER A 169 -17.25 2.12 9.55
CA SER A 169 -18.71 2.00 9.62
C SER A 169 -19.12 0.53 9.72
N CYS A 170 -20.28 0.31 10.32
CA CYS A 170 -20.88 -1.01 10.50
C CYS A 170 -22.40 -0.88 10.51
N VAL A 171 -23.10 -1.90 10.00
CA VAL A 171 -24.55 -2.04 10.17
C VAL A 171 -24.76 -3.07 11.27
N LEU A 172 -25.41 -2.65 12.36
CA LEU A 172 -25.91 -3.55 13.39
C LEU A 172 -27.31 -4.00 12.96
N GLU A 173 -27.58 -5.30 13.03
CA GLU A 173 -28.86 -5.90 12.67
C GLU A 173 -29.42 -6.74 13.82
N GLY A 174 -30.72 -7.05 13.79
CA GLY A 174 -31.37 -7.86 14.82
C GLY A 174 -31.57 -7.13 16.15
N LEU A 175 -31.58 -5.79 16.12
CA LEU A 175 -31.89 -4.98 17.29
C LEU A 175 -33.41 -4.91 17.50
N GLU A 176 -33.82 -4.92 18.76
CA GLU A 176 -35.23 -4.70 19.13
C GLU A 176 -35.69 -3.30 18.71
N THR A 177 -36.80 -3.24 17.95
CA THR A 177 -37.39 -1.98 17.49
C THR A 177 -38.04 -1.20 18.62
N PHE A 178 -38.15 0.12 18.46
CA PHE A 178 -38.69 1.05 19.45
C PHE A 178 -37.96 1.07 20.80
N LYS A 179 -36.71 0.60 20.85
CA LYS A 179 -35.82 0.73 22.00
C LYS A 179 -34.69 1.71 21.72
N GLU A 180 -34.26 2.43 22.75
CA GLU A 180 -33.08 3.29 22.69
C GLU A 180 -31.83 2.47 23.05
N TYR A 181 -30.81 2.53 22.19
CA TYR A 181 -29.53 1.86 22.40
C TYR A 181 -28.42 2.89 22.60
N GLU A 182 -27.43 2.52 23.40
CA GLU A 182 -26.16 3.22 23.52
C GLU A 182 -25.11 2.53 22.65
N PHE A 183 -24.24 3.33 22.06
CA PHE A 183 -23.20 2.92 21.13
C PHE A 183 -21.86 3.55 21.49
N ARG A 184 -20.79 2.77 21.45
CA ARG A 184 -19.40 3.27 21.55
C ARG A 184 -18.52 2.51 20.57
N VAL A 185 -17.38 3.09 20.21
CA VAL A 185 -16.44 2.47 19.26
C VAL A 185 -15.02 2.58 19.79
N THR A 186 -14.16 1.62 19.42
CA THR A 186 -12.72 1.75 19.56
C THR A 186 -11.99 1.35 18.29
N TYR A 187 -10.79 1.89 18.09
CA TYR A 187 -9.91 1.45 17.03
C TYR A 187 -9.06 0.28 17.54
N ILE A 188 -8.77 -0.67 16.67
CA ILE A 188 -7.85 -1.78 16.96
C ILE A 188 -6.63 -1.61 16.06
N GLY A 189 -5.47 -1.33 16.66
CA GLY A 189 -4.18 -1.18 15.98
C GLY A 189 -3.31 -2.43 16.08
N ILE A 190 -1.98 -2.27 15.99
CA ILE A 190 -1.03 -3.34 16.33
C ILE A 190 -1.12 -3.68 17.81
N ASN A 191 -1.18 -2.66 18.66
CA ASN A 191 -1.51 -2.82 20.06
C ASN A 191 -3.05 -2.88 20.17
N PRO A 192 -3.62 -3.99 20.67
CA PRO A 192 -5.07 -4.18 20.76
C PRO A 192 -5.70 -3.51 21.99
N THR A 193 -4.95 -2.69 22.73
CA THR A 193 -5.49 -1.97 23.90
C THR A 193 -6.62 -1.04 23.47
N ALA A 194 -7.84 -1.32 23.93
CA ALA A 194 -9.03 -0.54 23.60
C ALA A 194 -9.00 0.86 24.24
N ASN A 195 -9.31 1.87 23.43
CA ASN A 195 -9.51 3.25 23.86
C ASN A 195 -10.86 3.73 23.29
N TYR A 196 -11.93 3.55 24.07
CA TYR A 196 -13.30 3.76 23.61
C TYR A 196 -13.64 5.25 23.45
N SER A 197 -14.48 5.54 22.46
CA SER A 197 -15.11 6.84 22.28
C SER A 197 -16.08 7.18 23.40
N ASP A 198 -16.52 8.43 23.43
CA ASP A 198 -17.74 8.78 24.15
C ASP A 198 -18.95 8.08 23.52
N SER A 199 -19.95 7.77 24.35
CA SER A 199 -21.15 7.07 23.91
C SER A 199 -22.14 7.98 23.19
N THR A 200 -22.79 7.45 22.16
CA THR A 200 -23.94 8.04 21.48
C THR A 200 -25.16 7.19 21.77
N SER A 201 -26.35 7.78 21.86
CA SER A 201 -27.60 7.03 21.90
C SER A 201 -28.46 7.32 20.67
N SER A 202 -29.21 6.31 20.23
CA SER A 202 -30.17 6.46 19.14
C SER A 202 -31.30 5.44 19.30
N TYR A 203 -32.49 5.81 18.85
CA TYR A 203 -33.63 4.91 18.80
C TYR A 203 -33.52 3.97 17.61
N VAL A 204 -33.77 2.69 17.84
CA VAL A 204 -33.94 1.71 16.77
C VAL A 204 -35.37 1.80 16.27
N LEU A 205 -35.54 2.03 14.97
CA LEU A 205 -36.85 2.14 14.32
C LEU A 205 -37.33 0.80 13.75
#